data_AF-A0A4R6UJV7-F1
#
_entry.id   AF-A0A4R6UJV7-F1
#
_cell.length_a   1.000
_cell.length_b   1.000
_cell.length_c   1.000
_cell.angle_alpha   90.00
_cell.angle_beta   90.00
_cell.angle_gamma   90.00
#
_symmetry.space_group_name_H-M   'P 1'
#
loop_
_entity.id
_entity.type
_entity.pdbx_description
1 polymer ?
#
loop_
_entity_poly.entity_id
_entity_poly.type
_entity_poly.pdbx_seq_one_letter_code
_entity_poly.pdbx_strand_id
1 'polypeptide(L)'
;MSEQTPDDRTGRELPPEARGNEKWHDTTHAVWMRSSLSSEDSDAIVEVAKFDDGFRAVRDGKNPDKGILFFTPAEWEAFVLGAKDGEFDIPEEYLTPEEIAIQRGEVPVKAVPSPLNGGSAAAG
;
A
#
# COMPACT_ATOMS: atom_id res chain seq x y z
N MET A 1 -33.04 -19.01 -18.09
CA MET A 1 -32.60 -18.42 -19.36
C MET A 1 -31.99 -17.08 -19.00
N SER A 2 -30.70 -16.90 -19.35
CA SER A 2 -29.92 -15.66 -19.27
C SER A 2 -29.62 -15.06 -17.88
N GLU A 3 -28.40 -14.66 -17.54
CA GLU A 3 -27.11 -14.68 -18.23
C GLU A 3 -26.04 -14.53 -17.13
N GLN A 4 -25.11 -15.48 -17.04
CA GLN A 4 -23.88 -15.32 -16.26
C GLN A 4 -22.93 -14.51 -17.13
N THR A 5 -22.59 -13.32 -16.69
CA THR A 5 -21.58 -12.47 -17.31
C THR A 5 -20.27 -13.26 -17.38
N PRO A 6 -19.60 -13.36 -18.55
CA PRO A 6 -18.35 -14.08 -18.66
C PRO A 6 -17.28 -13.32 -17.88
N ASP A 7 -16.75 -14.00 -16.88
CA ASP A 7 -15.58 -13.63 -16.11
C ASP A 7 -14.38 -13.56 -17.06
N ASP A 8 -13.92 -12.34 -17.37
CA ASP A 8 -12.76 -12.05 -18.22
C ASP A 8 -11.45 -12.37 -17.48
N ARG A 9 -11.36 -13.59 -16.92
CA ARG A 9 -10.10 -14.20 -16.45
C ARG A 9 -9.44 -14.95 -17.60
N THR A 10 -9.21 -14.25 -18.70
CA THR A 10 -8.46 -14.77 -19.85
C THR A 10 -7.03 -15.13 -19.43
N GLY A 11 -6.84 -16.39 -19.03
CA GLY A 11 -5.65 -17.21 -19.31
C GLY A 11 -4.25 -16.74 -18.88
N ARG A 12 -4.09 -15.68 -18.08
CA ARG A 12 -2.77 -15.35 -17.52
C ARG A 12 -2.43 -16.35 -16.41
N GLU A 13 -1.37 -17.12 -16.61
CA GLU A 13 -0.80 -17.95 -15.54
C GLU A 13 -0.43 -17.04 -14.37
N LEU A 14 -0.99 -17.34 -13.20
CA LEU A 14 -0.70 -16.59 -11.98
C LEU A 14 0.80 -16.66 -11.70
N PRO A 15 1.45 -15.51 -11.43
CA PRO A 15 2.86 -15.53 -11.08
C PRO A 15 3.03 -16.31 -9.75
N PRO A 16 4.23 -16.87 -9.47
CA PRO A 16 4.44 -17.73 -8.33
C PRO A 16 3.94 -17.16 -6.99
N GLU A 17 4.09 -15.86 -6.78
CA GLU A 17 3.66 -15.11 -5.58
C GLU A 17 2.14 -15.02 -5.40
N ALA A 18 1.37 -15.22 -6.46
CA ALA A 18 -0.10 -15.19 -6.42
C ALA A 18 -0.71 -16.54 -6.06
N ARG A 19 0.05 -17.63 -6.18
CA ARG A 19 -0.49 -19.00 -6.05
C ARG A 19 -0.86 -19.28 -4.59
N GLY A 20 -2.15 -19.50 -4.34
CA GLY A 20 -2.69 -19.82 -3.01
C GLY A 20 -2.88 -18.60 -2.09
N ASN A 21 -2.63 -17.38 -2.57
CA ASN A 21 -2.92 -16.16 -1.83
C ASN A 21 -4.27 -15.59 -2.26
N GLU A 22 -5.31 -15.84 -1.46
CA GLU A 22 -6.68 -15.37 -1.73
C GLU A 22 -6.82 -13.84 -1.73
N LYS A 23 -5.83 -13.12 -1.20
CA LYS A 23 -5.82 -11.65 -1.15
C LYS A 23 -5.05 -11.02 -2.31
N TRP A 24 -4.39 -11.82 -3.14
CA TRP A 24 -3.54 -11.31 -4.22
C TRP A 24 -4.36 -10.52 -5.24
N HIS A 25 -3.79 -9.41 -5.71
CA HIS A 25 -4.32 -8.60 -6.79
C HIS A 25 -3.20 -8.24 -7.78
N ASP A 26 -3.55 -8.16 -9.06
CA ASP A 26 -2.61 -7.70 -10.10
C ASP A 26 -2.26 -6.22 -9.87
N THR A 27 -1.00 -5.95 -9.52
CA THR A 27 -0.50 -4.59 -9.29
C THR A 27 0.12 -3.94 -10.52
N THR A 28 0.01 -4.56 -11.71
CA THR A 28 0.67 -4.07 -12.93
C THR A 28 0.30 -2.64 -13.30
N HIS A 29 -0.94 -2.27 -13.01
CA HIS A 29 -1.48 -0.93 -13.25
C HIS A 29 -1.93 -0.24 -11.96
N ALA A 30 -1.45 -0.70 -10.82
CA ALA A 30 -1.77 -0.09 -9.54
C ALA A 30 -1.20 1.34 -9.46
N VAL A 31 -2.00 2.26 -8.92
CA VAL A 31 -1.54 3.60 -8.57
C VAL A 31 -1.08 3.57 -7.12
N TRP A 32 0.24 3.62 -6.94
CA TRP A 32 0.89 3.64 -5.64
C TRP A 32 0.94 5.06 -5.09
N MET A 33 0.53 5.22 -3.83
CA MET A 33 0.50 6.48 -3.12
C MET A 33 1.41 6.41 -1.91
N ARG A 34 2.11 7.51 -1.62
CA ARG A 34 2.98 7.69 -0.44
C ARG A 34 2.64 8.98 0.30
N SER A 35 3.20 9.17 1.49
CA SER A 35 3.08 10.43 2.23
C SER A 35 3.78 11.57 1.50
N SER A 36 3.23 12.78 1.54
CA SER A 36 3.90 14.00 1.07
C SER A 36 5.16 14.34 1.86
N LEU A 37 5.34 13.74 3.05
CA LEU A 37 6.55 13.88 3.86
C LEU A 37 7.66 12.89 3.46
N SER A 38 7.37 11.88 2.64
CA SER A 38 8.38 10.94 2.16
C SER A 38 9.27 11.58 1.09
N SER A 39 10.55 11.70 1.39
CA SER A 39 11.63 12.12 0.49
C SER A 39 12.50 10.92 0.09
N GLU A 40 13.36 11.08 -0.92
CA GLU A 40 14.31 10.03 -1.32
C GLU A 40 15.28 9.66 -0.19
N ASP A 41 15.58 10.61 0.70
CA ASP A 41 16.47 10.42 1.85
C ASP A 41 15.77 9.83 3.08
N SER A 42 14.45 9.62 3.03
CA SER A 42 13.70 9.00 4.14
C SER A 42 14.21 7.58 4.40
N ASP A 43 14.35 7.19 5.68
CA ASP A 43 14.83 5.84 6.04
C ASP A 43 13.93 4.74 5.50
N ALA A 44 12.61 4.96 5.59
CA ALA A 44 11.57 4.09 5.05
C ALA A 44 10.53 4.89 4.26
N ILE A 45 9.97 4.27 3.22
CA ILE A 45 8.86 4.81 2.44
C ILE A 45 7.82 3.70 2.32
N VAL A 46 6.63 3.91 2.89
CA VAL A 46 5.51 3.00 2.72
C VAL A 46 4.65 3.49 1.57
N GLU A 47 4.37 2.60 0.61
CA GLU A 47 3.47 2.90 -0.50
C GLU A 47 2.23 2.00 -0.44
N VAL A 48 1.08 2.58 -0.76
CA VAL A 48 -0.22 1.91 -0.70
C VAL A 48 -0.94 2.07 -2.04
N ALA A 49 -1.48 0.97 -2.55
CA ALA A 49 -2.40 0.96 -3.69
C ALA A 49 -3.80 0.53 -3.26
N LYS A 50 -4.82 1.13 -3.88
CA LYS A 50 -6.25 0.83 -3.67
C LYS A 50 -6.82 0.12 -4.88
N PHE A 51 -7.61 -0.93 -4.62
CA PHE A 51 -8.41 -1.64 -5.61
C PHE A 51 -9.90 -1.26 -5.49
N ASP A 52 -10.66 -1.51 -6.55
CA ASP A 52 -12.08 -1.14 -6.66
C ASP A 52 -12.98 -1.90 -5.68
N ASP A 53 -12.61 -3.12 -5.33
CA ASP A 53 -13.30 -3.97 -4.35
C ASP A 53 -12.93 -3.65 -2.89
N GLY A 54 -12.09 -2.64 -2.68
CA GLY A 54 -11.71 -2.15 -1.37
C GLY A 54 -10.46 -2.80 -0.78
N PHE A 55 -9.84 -3.80 -1.42
CA PHE A 55 -8.54 -4.33 -0.98
C PHE A 55 -7.45 -3.26 -1.02
N ARG A 56 -6.37 -3.52 -0.27
CA ARG A 56 -5.16 -2.70 -0.30
C ARG A 56 -3.93 -3.55 -0.54
N ALA A 57 -3.02 -3.02 -1.34
CA ALA A 57 -1.66 -3.52 -1.44
C ALA A 57 -0.71 -2.52 -0.76
N VAL A 58 0.27 -3.03 -0.02
CA VAL A 58 1.31 -2.25 0.65
C VAL A 58 2.68 -2.78 0.24
N ARG A 59 3.62 -1.89 -0.07
CA ARG A 59 5.01 -2.26 -0.39
C ARG A 59 6.02 -1.28 0.22
N ASP A 60 7.27 -1.71 0.27
CA ASP A 60 8.42 -0.85 0.55
C ASP A 60 8.74 -0.03 -0.71
N GLY A 61 8.50 1.29 -0.66
CA GLY A 61 8.77 2.20 -1.77
C GLY A 61 10.25 2.37 -2.10
N LYS A 62 11.15 2.04 -1.18
CA LYS A 62 12.60 2.01 -1.44
C LYS A 62 13.04 0.69 -2.07
N ASN A 63 12.26 -0.38 -1.91
CA ASN A 63 12.56 -1.70 -2.44
C ASN A 63 11.29 -2.41 -2.94
N PRO A 64 10.63 -1.90 -3.99
CA PRO A 64 9.30 -2.38 -4.40
C PRO A 64 9.27 -3.86 -4.82
N ASP A 65 10.40 -4.41 -5.24
CA ASP A 65 10.54 -5.80 -5.69
C ASP A 65 10.66 -6.81 -4.54
N LYS A 66 10.82 -6.36 -3.28
CA LYS A 66 10.96 -7.27 -2.12
C LYS A 66 9.66 -7.98 -1.74
N GLY A 67 8.53 -7.54 -2.28
CA GLY A 67 7.23 -8.16 -2.09
C GLY A 67 6.14 -7.16 -1.75
N ILE A 68 4.91 -7.61 -1.91
CA ILE A 68 3.70 -6.83 -1.70
C ILE A 68 2.84 -7.55 -0.66
N LEU A 69 2.40 -6.81 0.35
CA LEU A 69 1.42 -7.27 1.34
C LEU A 69 0.02 -6.89 0.89
N PHE A 70 -0.92 -7.84 0.94
CA PHE A 70 -2.31 -7.61 0.59
C PHE A 70 -3.21 -7.68 1.82
N PHE A 71 -4.12 -6.71 1.94
CA PHE A 71 -5.06 -6.56 3.04
C PHE A 71 -6.48 -6.62 2.49
N THR A 72 -7.33 -7.41 3.15
CA THR A 72 -8.78 -7.33 2.95
C THR A 72 -9.31 -5.96 3.39
N PRO A 73 -10.52 -5.54 2.95
CA PRO A 73 -11.11 -4.29 3.39
C PRO A 73 -11.21 -4.18 4.92
N ALA A 74 -11.60 -5.27 5.60
CA ALA A 74 -11.75 -5.32 7.04
C ALA A 74 -10.40 -5.24 7.77
N GLU A 75 -9.37 -5.94 7.28
CA GLU A 75 -8.02 -5.86 7.86
C GLU A 75 -7.43 -4.46 7.69
N TRP A 76 -7.65 -3.83 6.54
CA TRP A 76 -7.19 -2.45 6.31
C TRP A 76 -7.91 -1.45 7.21
N GLU A 77 -9.22 -1.59 7.39
CA GLU A 77 -9.99 -0.75 8.32
C GLU A 77 -9.48 -0.90 9.76
N ALA A 78 -9.29 -2.13 10.22
CA ALA A 78 -8.75 -2.41 11.55
C ALA A 78 -7.34 -1.83 11.73
N PHE A 79 -6.45 -2.01 10.74
CA PHE A 79 -5.10 -1.44 10.75
C PHE A 79 -5.11 0.09 10.86
N VAL A 80 -5.94 0.77 10.06
CA VAL A 80 -6.04 2.23 10.07
C VAL A 80 -6.60 2.75 11.39
N LEU A 81 -7.56 2.05 11.98
CA LEU A 81 -8.10 2.42 13.29
C LEU A 81 -7.05 2.26 14.40
N GLY A 82 -6.36 1.13 14.47
CA GLY A 82 -5.27 0.91 15.43
C GLY A 82 -4.14 1.93 15.28
N ALA A 83 -3.74 2.23 14.03
CA ALA A 83 -2.73 3.27 13.77
C ALA A 83 -3.16 4.66 14.23
N LYS A 84 -4.44 5.02 14.08
CA LYS A 84 -4.98 6.31 14.56
C LYS A 84 -5.14 6.37 16.09
N ASP A 85 -5.34 5.22 16.72
CA ASP A 85 -5.37 5.09 18.17
C ASP A 85 -3.96 5.07 18.80
N GLY A 86 -2.92 5.23 17.98
CA GLY A 86 -1.53 5.34 18.42
C GLY A 86 -0.85 4.01 18.69
N GLU A 87 -1.35 2.89 18.17
CA GLU A 87 -0.75 1.55 18.37
C GLU A 87 0.71 1.48 17.87
N PHE A 88 1.06 2.31 16.89
CA PHE A 88 2.40 2.40 16.30
C PHE A 88 3.14 3.71 16.64
N ASP A 89 2.60 4.52 17.56
CA ASP A 89 3.24 5.77 17.97
C ASP A 89 4.56 5.47 18.69
N ILE A 90 5.58 6.26 18.34
CA ILE A 90 6.89 6.18 19.00
C ILE A 90 6.82 7.06 20.25
N PRO A 91 7.36 6.61 21.41
CA PRO A 91 7.45 7.47 22.58
C PRO A 91 8.17 8.78 22.25
N GLU A 92 7.57 9.92 22.65
CA GLU A 92 8.04 11.26 22.25
C GLU A 92 9.50 11.55 22.66
N GLU A 93 10.01 10.85 23.68
CA GLU A 93 11.41 10.96 24.12
C GLU A 93 12.44 10.50 23.07
N TYR A 94 12.01 9.71 22.07
CA TYR A 94 12.84 9.27 20.94
C TYR A 94 12.63 10.11 19.68
N LEU A 95 11.76 11.11 19.73
CA LEU A 95 11.38 11.92 18.58
C LEU A 95 11.96 13.34 18.68
N THR A 96 12.33 13.88 17.53
CA THR A 96 12.59 15.31 17.39
C THR A 96 11.29 16.11 17.54
N PRO A 97 11.35 17.42 17.85
CA PRO A 97 10.15 18.25 17.93
C PRO A 97 9.31 18.26 16.65
N GLU A 98 9.95 18.12 15.49
CA GLU A 98 9.26 18.04 14.20
C GLU A 98 8.50 16.72 14.05
N GLU A 99 9.12 15.60 14.41
CA GLU A 99 8.49 14.27 14.37
C GLU A 99 7.32 14.16 15.36
N ILE A 100 7.42 14.78 16.53
CA ILE A 100 6.30 14.88 17.49
C ILE A 100 5.11 15.61 16.84
N ALA A 101 5.34 16.73 16.18
CA ALA A 101 4.27 17.48 15.50
C ALA A 101 3.65 16.67 14.35
N ILE A 102 4.44 15.88 13.63
CA ILE A 102 3.95 14.95 12.60
C ILE A 102 3.09 13.85 13.24
N GLN A 103 3.57 13.18 14.28
CA GLN A 103 2.86 12.08 14.95
C GLN A 103 1.53 12.55 15.55
N ARG A 104 1.50 13.75 16.15
CA ARG A 104 0.27 14.37 16.68
C ARG A 104 -0.69 14.88 15.61
N GLY A 105 -0.34 14.78 14.32
CA GLY A 105 -1.16 15.25 13.20
C GLY A 105 -1.24 16.78 13.12
N GLU A 106 -0.30 17.50 13.74
CA GLU A 106 -0.22 18.97 13.70
C GLU A 106 0.36 19.47 12.37
N VAL A 107 1.11 18.62 11.67
CA VAL A 107 1.63 18.87 10.32
C VAL A 107 0.65 18.32 9.28
N PRO A 108 0.16 19.13 8.32
CA PRO A 108 -0.74 18.64 7.28
C PRO A 108 0.00 17.69 6.32
N VAL A 109 -0.54 16.49 6.16
CA VAL A 109 -0.03 15.47 5.24
C VAL A 109 -1.04 15.19 4.13
N LYS A 110 -0.55 14.94 2.91
CA LYS A 110 -1.37 14.48 1.79
C LYS A 110 -0.78 13.20 1.21
N ALA A 111 -1.64 12.33 0.69
CA ALA A 111 -1.19 11.24 -0.16
C ALA A 111 -0.77 11.80 -1.53
N VAL A 112 0.43 11.47 -1.98
CA VAL A 112 0.97 11.87 -3.29
C VAL A 112 1.34 10.64 -4.11
N PRO A 113 1.21 10.67 -5.45
CA PRO A 113 1.62 9.56 -6.29
C PRO A 113 3.11 9.23 -6.10
N SER A 114 3.42 7.94 -6.07
CA SER A 114 4.79 7.46 -6.14
C SER A 114 5.46 7.91 -7.44
N PRO A 115 6.75 8.33 -7.41
CA PRO A 115 7.53 8.54 -8.62
C PRO A 115 7.81 7.24 -9.39
N LEU A 116 7.57 6.07 -8.78
CA LEU A 116 7.73 4.76 -9.40
C LEU A 116 6.46 4.29 -10.12
N ASN A 117 5.37 5.07 -10.09
CA ASN A 117 4.20 4.76 -10.90
C ASN A 117 4.54 4.78 -12.40
N GLY A 118 4.13 3.74 -13.12
CA GLY A 118 4.49 3.55 -14.53
C GLY A 118 5.87 2.91 -14.75
N GLY A 119 6.63 2.64 -13.68
CA GLY A 119 7.90 1.91 -13.69
C GLY A 119 7.75 0.50 -13.11
N SER A 120 7.89 -0.50 -13.99
CA SER A 120 7.93 -1.95 -13.79
C SER A 120 6.82 -2.61 -12.97
N ALA A 121 5.86 -3.16 -13.72
CA ALA A 121 5.44 -4.52 -13.48
C ALA A 121 5.80 -5.34 -14.73
N ALA A 122 7.06 -5.78 -14.77
CA ALA A 122 7.51 -6.81 -15.69
C ALA A 122 8.71 -7.52 -15.04
N ALA A 123 8.43 -8.42 -14.12
CA ALA A 123 9.26 -9.61 -13.97
C ALA A 123 8.73 -10.63 -14.99
N GLY A 124 9.48 -10.81 -16.08
CA GLY A 124 9.18 -11.73 -17.17
C GLY A 124 10.15 -11.58 -18.32
#